data_AF-S4PNV5-F1
#
_entry.id   AF-S4PNV5-F1
#
_cell.length_a   1.000
_cell.length_b   1.000
_cell.length_c   1.000
_cell.angle_alpha   90.00
_cell.angle_beta   90.00
_cell.angle_gamma   90.00
#
_symmetry.space_group_name_H-M   'P 1'
#
loop_
_entity.id
_entity.type
_entity.pdbx_description
1 polymer ?
#
loop_
_entity_poly.entity_id
_entity_poly.type
_entity_poly.pdbx_seq_one_letter_code
_entity_poly.pdbx_strand_id
1 'polypeptide(L)'
;MGSRLRDTVRFLFELFCEVSPGDHVREPYIVRKYPETYKNEEELKNIPKFTFPCQFENTFVQHYSFVLTSVDSKYTFCFCRYDPKTNTALVLLSHLPWHDIFYKLLSCAAAL
;
A
#
# COMPACT_ATOMS: atom_id res chain seq x y z
N MET A 1 14.25 -24.69 -3.74
CA MET A 1 13.87 -23.26 -3.68
C MET A 1 12.40 -23.15 -4.00
N GLY A 2 11.58 -22.76 -3.01
CA GLY A 2 10.12 -22.65 -3.17
C GLY A 2 9.68 -21.25 -3.57
N SER A 3 8.44 -21.12 -4.02
CA SER A 3 7.81 -19.83 -4.31
C SER A 3 7.72 -18.96 -3.05
N ARG A 4 7.96 -17.66 -3.21
CA ARG A 4 7.76 -16.64 -2.15
C ARG A 4 6.31 -16.16 -2.08
N LEU A 5 5.44 -16.65 -2.96
CA LEU A 5 4.00 -16.41 -2.88
C LEU A 5 3.37 -17.32 -1.82
N ARG A 6 2.27 -16.86 -1.20
CA ARG A 6 1.49 -17.68 -0.29
C ARG A 6 0.64 -18.67 -1.09
N ASP A 7 0.64 -19.92 -0.67
CA ASP A 7 -0.09 -20.99 -1.37
C ASP A 7 -1.61 -20.88 -1.13
N THR A 8 -1.99 -20.40 0.06
CA THR A 8 -3.39 -20.16 0.43
C THR A 8 -3.57 -18.71 0.84
N VAL A 9 -4.54 -18.03 0.21
CA VAL A 9 -4.93 -16.65 0.52
C VAL A 9 -6.38 -16.65 0.99
N ARG A 10 -6.67 -15.96 2.10
CA ARG A 10 -8.02 -15.91 2.70
C ARG A 10 -8.87 -14.75 2.19
N PHE A 11 -8.24 -13.60 1.95
CA PHE A 11 -8.91 -12.37 1.54
C PHE A 11 -8.34 -11.87 0.22
N LEU A 12 -9.18 -11.21 -0.60
CA LEU A 12 -8.71 -10.59 -1.84
C LEU A 12 -7.63 -9.53 -1.55
N PHE A 13 -7.82 -8.76 -0.49
CA PHE A 13 -6.85 -7.83 0.07
C PHE A 13 -6.97 -7.85 1.59
N GLU A 14 -5.87 -7.59 2.27
CA GLU A 14 -5.79 -7.61 3.74
C GLU A 14 -6.13 -6.23 4.33
N LEU A 15 -5.68 -5.17 3.66
CA LEU A 15 -5.82 -3.79 4.12
C LEU A 15 -5.92 -2.84 2.92
N PHE A 16 -6.84 -1.89 3.01
CA PHE A 16 -6.88 -0.69 2.19
C PHE A 16 -6.66 0.51 3.11
N CYS A 17 -5.77 1.43 2.76
CA CYS A 17 -5.54 2.63 3.56
C CYS A 17 -5.19 3.85 2.71
N GLU A 18 -5.48 5.01 3.28
CA GLU A 18 -5.00 6.30 2.77
C GLU A 18 -3.81 6.74 3.63
N VAL A 19 -2.73 7.13 2.97
CA VAL A 19 -1.48 7.54 3.62
C VAL A 19 -1.16 8.96 3.23
N SER A 20 -0.83 9.78 4.22
CA SER A 20 -0.32 11.13 4.03
C SER A 20 1.22 11.10 4.10
N PRO A 21 1.93 11.84 3.22
CA PRO A 21 3.39 11.96 3.29
C PRO A 21 3.87 12.72 4.54
N GLY A 22 2.95 13.30 5.31
CA GLY A 22 3.29 14.13 6.45
C GLY A 22 3.79 15.51 6.02
N ASP A 23 4.62 16.13 6.86
CA ASP A 23 5.20 17.44 6.65
C ASP A 23 6.64 17.48 7.19
N HIS A 24 7.27 18.65 7.30
CA HIS A 24 8.64 18.78 7.81
C HIS A 24 8.80 18.35 9.28
N VAL A 25 7.71 18.16 10.01
CA VAL A 25 7.70 17.83 11.44
C VAL A 25 7.20 16.40 11.66
N ARG A 26 6.27 15.94 10.82
CA ARG A 26 5.55 14.70 10.97
C ARG A 26 5.94 13.72 9.87
N GLU A 27 6.42 12.54 10.29
CA GLU A 27 6.65 11.41 9.38
C GLU A 27 5.36 10.97 8.67
N PRO A 28 5.46 10.28 7.51
CA PRO A 28 4.30 9.71 6.83
C PRO A 28 3.43 8.85 7.75
N TYR A 29 2.11 8.97 7.63
CA TYR A 29 1.16 8.29 8.51
C TYR A 29 -0.11 7.87 7.78
N ILE A 30 -0.78 6.86 8.34
CA ILE A 30 -2.08 6.38 7.86
C ILE A 30 -3.17 7.35 8.34
N VAL A 31 -3.93 7.90 7.40
CA VAL A 31 -5.07 8.80 7.65
C VAL A 31 -6.31 7.99 7.99
N ARG A 32 -6.61 6.98 7.17
CA ARG A 32 -7.73 6.04 7.36
C ARG A 32 -7.35 4.66 6.86
N LYS A 33 -8.02 3.64 7.40
CA LYS A 33 -7.81 2.24 6.97
C LYS A 33 -9.11 1.44 6.99
N TYR A 34 -9.16 0.41 6.16
CA TYR A 34 -10.22 -0.57 6.09
C TYR A 34 -9.59 -1.97 5.85
N PRO A 35 -9.98 -3.00 6.61
CA PRO A 35 -10.89 -2.95 7.75
C PRO A 35 -10.22 -2.32 8.98
N GLU A 36 -10.99 -1.67 9.84
CA GLU A 36 -10.48 -1.07 11.09
C GLU A 36 -9.90 -2.12 12.06
N THR A 37 -10.39 -3.36 11.94
CA THR A 37 -9.95 -4.52 12.72
C THR A 37 -8.55 -5.02 12.36
N TYR A 38 -7.93 -4.50 11.30
CA TYR A 38 -6.55 -4.86 10.94
C TYR A 38 -5.56 -4.36 11.99
N LYS A 39 -4.82 -5.28 12.64
CA LYS A 39 -3.99 -5.01 13.83
C LYS A 39 -2.51 -5.41 13.69
N ASN A 40 -2.04 -5.70 12.48
CA ASN A 40 -0.61 -6.00 12.30
C ASN A 40 0.23 -4.71 12.46
N GLU A 41 0.76 -4.49 13.66
CA GLU A 41 1.48 -3.25 14.01
C GLU A 41 2.75 -3.04 13.20
N GLU A 42 3.47 -4.11 12.85
CA GLU A 42 4.70 -4.02 12.07
C GLU A 42 4.41 -3.52 10.66
N GLU A 43 3.41 -4.09 10.00
CA GLU A 43 2.99 -3.62 8.68
C GLU A 43 2.40 -2.20 8.76
N LEU A 44 1.52 -1.92 9.72
CA LEU A 44 0.94 -0.58 9.90
C LEU A 44 2.00 0.51 10.12
N LYS A 45 3.13 0.18 10.75
CA LYS A 45 4.27 1.08 10.95
C LYS A 45 5.11 1.24 9.68
N ASN A 46 5.25 0.19 8.89
CA ASN A 46 6.12 0.18 7.71
C ASN A 46 5.43 0.73 6.46
N ILE A 47 4.13 0.51 6.29
CA ILE A 47 3.37 0.95 5.11
C ILE A 47 3.61 2.43 4.80
N PRO A 48 3.45 3.38 5.75
CA PRO A 48 3.64 4.79 5.41
C PRO A 48 5.05 5.13 4.94
N LYS A 49 6.06 4.49 5.56
CA LYS A 49 7.48 4.72 5.25
C LYS A 49 7.82 4.30 3.82
N PHE A 50 7.26 3.17 3.38
CA PHE A 50 7.50 2.65 2.04
C PHE A 50 6.53 3.21 0.98
N THR A 51 5.45 3.87 1.41
CA THR A 51 4.57 4.59 0.50
C THR A 51 5.28 5.82 -0.08
N PHE A 52 6.18 6.46 0.66
CA PHE A 52 6.95 7.60 0.15
C PHE A 52 8.46 7.30 0.22
N PRO A 53 8.97 6.40 -0.63
CA PRO A 53 10.36 5.95 -0.57
C PRO A 53 11.38 7.03 -1.00
N CYS A 54 10.93 8.00 -1.78
CA CYS A 54 11.72 9.14 -2.23
C CYS A 54 10.81 10.36 -2.45
N GLN A 55 11.42 11.52 -2.72
CA GLN A 55 10.68 12.68 -3.20
C GLN A 55 10.21 12.41 -4.63
N PHE A 56 8.90 12.39 -4.84
CA PHE A 56 8.31 12.24 -6.16
C PHE A 56 8.18 13.61 -6.83
N GLU A 57 8.41 13.64 -8.15
CA GLU A 57 8.01 14.80 -8.96
C GLU A 57 6.48 14.82 -9.04
N ASN A 58 5.88 15.87 -8.47
CA ASN A 58 4.45 16.02 -8.23
C ASN A 58 3.62 16.35 -9.49
N THR A 59 4.01 15.82 -10.65
CA THR A 59 3.46 16.24 -11.94
C THR A 59 2.35 15.32 -12.44
N PHE A 60 2.39 14.02 -12.11
CA PHE A 60 1.44 13.03 -12.62
C PHE A 60 1.00 12.03 -11.54
N VAL A 61 -0.17 11.42 -11.74
CA VAL A 61 -0.62 10.27 -10.93
C VAL A 61 0.32 9.10 -11.17
N GLN A 62 0.80 8.49 -10.10
CA GLN A 62 1.77 7.40 -10.16
C GLN A 62 1.21 6.13 -9.53
N HIS A 63 1.45 5.01 -10.20
CA HIS A 63 1.21 3.68 -9.69
C HIS A 63 2.53 2.98 -9.47
N TYR A 64 2.71 2.42 -8.28
CA TYR A 64 3.87 1.63 -7.93
C TYR A 64 3.47 0.60 -6.88
N SER A 65 4.34 -0.36 -6.64
CA SER A 65 4.14 -1.35 -5.59
C SER A 65 5.44 -1.62 -4.89
N PHE A 66 5.37 -1.82 -3.58
CA PHE A 66 6.46 -2.36 -2.79
C PHE A 66 6.03 -3.68 -2.15
N VAL A 67 6.98 -4.41 -1.61
CA VAL A 67 6.73 -5.72 -1.00
C VAL A 67 7.28 -5.74 0.42
N LEU A 68 6.42 -6.06 1.37
CA LEU A 68 6.82 -6.42 2.72
C LEU A 68 7.12 -7.92 2.74
N THR A 69 8.29 -8.28 3.27
CA THR A 69 8.69 -9.69 3.41
C THR A 69 8.46 -10.12 4.84
N SER A 70 7.67 -11.16 5.04
CA SER A 70 7.46 -11.77 6.35
C SER A 70 8.62 -12.69 6.74
N VAL A 71 8.65 -13.11 8.01
CA VAL A 71 9.71 -13.96 8.59
C VAL A 71 9.86 -15.30 7.84
N ASP A 72 8.76 -15.85 7.32
CA ASP A 72 8.74 -17.06 6.48
C ASP A 72 9.13 -16.80 5.01
N SER A 73 9.73 -15.64 4.73
CA SER A 73 10.18 -15.19 3.41
C SER A 73 9.08 -15.05 2.36
N LYS A 74 7.81 -14.96 2.79
CA LYS A 74 6.66 -14.74 1.91
C LYS A 74 6.44 -13.26 1.63
N TYR A 75 5.84 -12.98 0.48
CA TYR A 75 5.57 -11.63 0.03
C TYR A 75 4.16 -11.16 0.39
N THR A 76 4.09 -9.93 0.88
CA THR A 76 2.87 -9.11 0.97
C THR A 76 3.06 -7.90 0.08
N PHE A 77 2.27 -7.82 -0.99
CA PHE A 77 2.34 -6.74 -1.97
C PHE A 77 1.54 -5.54 -1.46
N CYS A 78 2.12 -4.35 -1.56
CA CYS A 78 1.48 -3.09 -1.24
C CYS A 78 1.38 -2.26 -2.52
N PHE A 79 0.20 -2.25 -3.14
CA PHE A 79 -0.06 -1.48 -4.35
C PHE A 79 -0.44 -0.06 -3.98
N CYS A 80 0.19 0.91 -4.63
CA CYS A 80 0.05 2.32 -4.31
C CYS A 80 -0.47 3.10 -5.52
N ARG A 81 -1.33 4.08 -5.26
CA ARG A 81 -1.71 5.15 -6.19
C ARG A 81 -1.45 6.47 -5.49
N TYR A 82 -0.43 7.19 -5.92
CA TYR A 82 -0.14 8.54 -5.44
C TYR A 82 -0.79 9.57 -6.36
N ASP A 83 -1.52 10.53 -5.77
CA ASP A 83 -2.10 11.67 -6.47
C ASP A 83 -1.48 12.97 -5.96
N PRO A 84 -0.71 13.70 -6.79
CA PRO A 84 -0.14 14.98 -6.39
C PRO A 84 -1.19 16.02 -5.98
N LYS A 85 -2.43 15.91 -6.47
CA LYS A 85 -3.49 16.89 -6.18
C LYS A 85 -4.04 16.76 -4.76
N THR A 86 -4.21 15.54 -4.27
CA THR A 86 -4.71 15.30 -2.91
C THR A 86 -3.59 15.28 -1.87
N ASN A 87 -2.33 15.19 -2.34
CA ASN A 87 -1.16 14.99 -1.49
C ASN A 87 -1.33 13.79 -0.54
N THR A 88 -2.02 12.76 -1.02
CA THR A 88 -2.20 11.48 -0.32
C THR A 88 -2.00 10.33 -1.30
N ALA A 89 -1.67 9.16 -0.76
CA ALA A 89 -1.57 7.93 -1.51
C ALA A 89 -2.63 6.93 -1.02
N LEU A 90 -3.31 6.28 -1.95
CA LEU A 90 -4.13 5.11 -1.65
C LEU A 90 -3.23 3.87 -1.73
N VAL A 91 -3.31 3.02 -0.72
CA VAL A 91 -2.48 1.81 -0.60
C VAL A 91 -3.39 0.60 -0.37
N LEU A 92 -3.14 -0.48 -1.09
CA LEU A 92 -3.84 -1.75 -0.99
C LEU A 92 -2.83 -2.87 -0.72
N LEU A 93 -2.96 -3.55 0.41
CA LEU A 93 -2.17 -4.72 0.76
C LEU A 93 -2.87 -5.98 0.30
N SER A 94 -2.14 -6.84 -0.43
CA SER A 94 -2.62 -8.16 -0.80
C SER A 94 -1.48 -9.17 -0.87
N HIS A 95 -1.80 -10.42 -0.60
CA HIS A 95 -0.91 -11.55 -0.85
C HIS A 95 -0.93 -12.00 -2.32
N LEU A 96 -1.88 -11.50 -3.12
CA LEU A 96 -2.04 -11.83 -4.53
C LEU A 96 -1.22 -10.87 -5.41
N PRO A 97 -0.39 -11.37 -6.35
CA PRO A 97 0.46 -10.54 -7.20
C PRO A 97 -0.28 -9.90 -8.40
N TRP A 98 -1.52 -9.42 -8.20
CA TRP A 98 -2.41 -8.97 -9.29
C TRP A 98 -2.30 -7.47 -9.59
N HIS A 99 -1.13 -7.04 -10.08
CA HIS A 99 -0.79 -5.63 -10.31
C HIS A 99 -1.84 -4.86 -11.14
N ASP A 100 -2.17 -5.35 -12.34
CA ASP A 100 -3.10 -4.64 -13.23
C ASP A 100 -4.51 -4.48 -12.65
N ILE A 101 -4.99 -5.50 -11.93
CA ILE A 101 -6.33 -5.51 -11.32
C ILE A 101 -6.35 -4.52 -10.16
N PHE A 102 -5.35 -4.55 -9.29
CA PHE A 102 -5.32 -3.70 -8.11
C PHE A 102 -5.02 -2.23 -8.45
N TYR A 103 -4.24 -1.94 -9.48
CA TYR A 103 -4.09 -0.55 -9.96
C TYR A 103 -5.39 0.01 -10.54
N LYS A 104 -6.14 -0.80 -11.30
CA LYS A 104 -7.48 -0.39 -11.77
C LYS A 104 -8.43 -0.17 -10.60
N LEU A 105 -8.44 -1.07 -9.62
CA LEU A 105 -9.26 -0.94 -8.41
C LEU A 105 -8.94 0.36 -7.64
N LEU A 106 -7.65 0.65 -7.42
CA LEU A 106 -7.21 1.89 -6.76
C LEU A 106 -7.63 3.14 -7.54
N SER A 107 -7.56 3.10 -8.87
CA SER A 107 -8.01 4.21 -9.71
C SER A 107 -9.52 4.41 -9.67
N CYS A 108 -10.31 3.32 -9.63
CA CYS A 108 -11.75 3.41 -9.41
C CYS A 108 -12.07 3.96 -8.01
N ALA A 109 -11.37 3.53 -6.97
CA ALA A 109 -11.57 4.01 -5.61
C ALA A 109 -11.24 5.50 -5.45
N ALA A 110 -10.26 6.01 -6.20
CA ALA A 110 -9.90 7.43 -6.20
C ALA A 110 -10.89 8.33 -6.96
N ALA A 111 -11.77 7.76 -7.79
CA ALA A 111 -12.76 8.49 -8.58
C ALA A 111 -14.12 8.64 -7.86
N LEU A 112 -14.25 8.04 -6.67
CA LEU A 112 -15.44 8.14 -5.80
C LEU A 112 -15.31 9.34 -4.85
#